data_AF-S4RB28-F1
#
_entry.id   AF-S4RB28-F1
#
_cell.length_a   1.000
_cell.length_b   1.000
_cell.length_c   1.000
_cell.angle_alpha   90.00
_cell.angle_beta   90.00
_cell.angle_gamma   90.00
#
_symmetry.space_group_name_H-M   'P 1'
#
loop_
_entity.id
_entity.type
_entity.pdbx_description
1 polymer ?
#
loop_
_entity_poly.entity_id
_entity_poly.type
_entity_poly.pdbx_seq_one_letter_code
_entity_poly.pdbx_strand_id
1 'polypeptide(L)'
;SVLLLEPERGALFVGARGAVLRLTAANPPSQRHLCPQISWDVEDSSRQLCIGKGKTVQDECHNHVRALHLNGSRLLACGTGAFSPLCAHFSSNLFSFTFYGTCWEPRVLCQVPVHCCPLFADNSLYLATSKDFQAKQNSIFRADGSHRMFMIEKSAATLNDPTFVASEVVEPGEGGGGRHVYFFFTETAMEYDYIFQPRVARVARVC
;
A
#
# COMPACT_ATOMS: atom_id res chain seq x y z
N SER A 1 2.30 -8.66 -3.96
CA SER A 1 2.37 -8.97 -2.51
C SER A 1 3.10 -7.84 -1.79
N VAL A 2 2.88 -7.69 -0.48
CA VAL A 2 3.56 -6.73 0.39
C VAL A 2 4.14 -7.48 1.60
N LEU A 3 5.28 -7.03 2.12
CA LEU A 3 6.03 -7.69 3.18
C LEU A 3 6.25 -6.73 4.34
N LEU A 4 6.06 -7.19 5.57
CA LEU A 4 6.38 -6.44 6.78
C LEU A 4 7.13 -7.35 7.76
N LEU A 5 8.40 -7.05 7.99
CA LEU A 5 9.25 -7.78 8.93
C LEU A 5 9.09 -7.21 10.35
N GLU A 6 8.92 -8.09 11.32
CA GLU A 6 8.97 -7.79 12.76
C GLU A 6 10.11 -8.60 13.38
N PRO A 7 11.33 -8.02 13.45
CA PRO A 7 12.53 -8.74 13.90
C PRO A 7 12.40 -9.25 15.34
N GLU A 8 11.91 -8.41 16.25
CA GLU A 8 11.79 -8.70 17.69
C GLU A 8 10.95 -9.95 17.99
N ARG A 9 9.94 -10.23 17.15
CA ARG A 9 9.07 -11.41 17.28
C ARG A 9 9.43 -12.53 16.30
N GLY A 10 10.51 -12.37 15.53
CA GLY A 10 10.92 -13.31 14.49
C GLY A 10 9.81 -13.62 13.48
N ALA A 11 8.99 -12.61 13.15
CA ALA A 11 7.79 -12.77 12.34
C ALA A 11 7.87 -11.95 11.05
N LEU A 12 7.36 -12.51 9.96
CA LEU A 12 7.20 -11.85 8.67
C LEU A 12 5.72 -11.89 8.29
N PHE A 13 5.08 -10.73 8.27
CA PHE A 13 3.72 -10.58 7.77
C PHE A 13 3.74 -10.43 6.25
N VAL A 14 2.86 -11.16 5.57
CA VAL A 14 2.76 -11.19 4.12
C VAL A 14 1.34 -10.84 3.71
N GLY A 15 1.19 -9.76 2.96
CA GLY A 15 -0.03 -9.42 2.28
C GLY A 15 -0.05 -10.08 0.89
N ALA A 16 -1.03 -10.96 0.68
CA ALA A 16 -1.21 -11.72 -0.55
C ALA A 16 -2.56 -11.38 -1.21
N ARG A 17 -2.88 -12.10 -2.29
CA ARG A 17 -4.22 -12.11 -2.88
C ARG A 17 -5.13 -12.92 -1.96
N GLY A 18 -6.20 -12.30 -1.48
CA GLY A 18 -7.24 -12.91 -0.66
C GLY A 18 -6.77 -13.36 0.72
N ALA A 19 -5.57 -12.99 1.16
CA ALA A 19 -5.06 -13.44 2.44
C ALA A 19 -4.00 -12.51 3.06
N VAL A 20 -3.96 -12.53 4.38
CA VAL A 20 -2.81 -12.05 5.18
C VAL A 20 -2.19 -13.26 5.87
N LEU A 21 -0.88 -13.42 5.78
CA LEU A 21 -0.15 -14.52 6.38
C LEU A 21 0.84 -14.00 7.42
N ARG A 22 1.11 -14.83 8.44
CA ARG A 22 2.20 -14.62 9.39
C ARG A 22 3.16 -15.80 9.31
N LEU A 23 4.36 -15.54 8.80
CA LEU A 23 5.45 -16.51 8.72
C LEU A 23 6.38 -16.31 9.92
N THR A 24 6.94 -17.37 10.47
CA THR A 24 7.96 -17.32 11.52
C THR A 24 9.19 -18.10 11.09
N ALA A 25 10.38 -17.71 11.56
CA ALA A 25 11.63 -18.41 11.25
C ALA A 25 11.66 -19.86 11.76
N ALA A 26 10.83 -20.18 12.76
CA ALA A 26 10.68 -21.54 13.30
C ALA A 26 9.97 -22.51 12.34
N ASN A 27 9.29 -22.02 11.31
CA ASN A 27 8.55 -22.88 10.38
C ASN A 27 9.46 -23.31 9.22
N PRO A 28 9.82 -24.60 9.11
CA PRO A 28 10.59 -25.08 7.97
C PRO A 28 9.82 -24.85 6.66
N PRO A 29 10.51 -24.76 5.50
CA PRO A 29 9.87 -24.49 4.21
C PRO A 29 8.70 -25.43 3.88
N SER A 30 8.78 -26.70 4.31
CA SER A 30 7.77 -27.74 4.14
C SER A 30 6.50 -27.54 4.97
N GLN A 31 6.54 -26.72 6.02
CA GLN A 31 5.41 -26.45 6.92
C GLN A 31 4.81 -25.06 6.71
N ARG A 32 5.23 -24.31 5.67
CA ARG A 32 4.71 -22.97 5.39
C ARG A 32 3.20 -22.96 5.08
N HIS A 33 2.64 -24.08 4.60
CA HIS A 33 1.20 -24.26 4.39
C HIS A 33 0.39 -24.30 5.70
N LEU A 34 1.06 -24.54 6.84
CA LEU A 34 0.48 -24.56 8.19
C LEU A 34 0.67 -23.22 8.91
N CYS A 35 1.29 -22.22 8.26
CA CYS A 35 1.41 -20.90 8.85
C CYS A 35 0.03 -20.29 9.11
N PRO A 36 -0.15 -19.56 10.24
CA PRO A 36 -1.38 -18.81 10.47
C PRO A 36 -1.67 -17.88 9.29
N GLN A 37 -2.84 -18.08 8.66
CA GLN A 37 -3.35 -17.24 7.59
C GLN A 37 -4.78 -16.82 7.89
N ILE A 38 -5.13 -15.61 7.48
CA ILE A 38 -6.51 -15.12 7.48
C ILE A 38 -6.93 -14.98 6.03
N SER A 39 -7.99 -15.70 5.65
CA SER A 39 -8.69 -15.44 4.40
C SER A 39 -9.34 -14.06 4.49
N TRP A 40 -9.00 -13.20 3.55
CA TRP A 40 -9.47 -11.82 3.47
C TRP A 40 -9.68 -11.43 2.01
N ASP A 41 -10.46 -12.23 1.28
CA ASP A 41 -10.90 -11.92 -0.08
C ASP A 41 -12.26 -11.22 -0.10
N VAL A 42 -12.66 -10.74 -1.28
CA VAL A 42 -13.98 -10.12 -1.49
C VAL A 42 -15.12 -11.13 -1.54
N GLU A 43 -16.32 -10.69 -1.14
CA GLU A 43 -17.56 -11.43 -1.35
C GLU A 43 -17.89 -11.58 -2.84
N ASP A 44 -18.67 -12.60 -3.18
CA ASP A 44 -19.07 -12.88 -4.55
C ASP A 44 -19.84 -11.71 -5.18
N SER A 45 -20.65 -11.01 -4.39
CA SER A 45 -21.41 -9.82 -4.81
C SER A 45 -20.48 -8.69 -5.30
N SER A 46 -19.48 -8.32 -4.50
CA SER A 46 -18.44 -7.34 -4.86
C SER A 46 -17.62 -7.81 -6.05
N ARG A 47 -17.32 -9.12 -6.14
CA ARG A 47 -16.61 -9.69 -7.29
C ARG A 47 -17.41 -9.52 -8.58
N GLN A 48 -18.71 -9.81 -8.58
CA GLN A 48 -19.57 -9.61 -9.75
C GLN A 48 -19.66 -8.14 -10.16
N LEU A 49 -19.72 -7.20 -9.20
CA LEU A 49 -19.69 -5.77 -9.50
C LEU A 49 -18.37 -5.33 -10.16
N CYS A 50 -17.24 -5.90 -9.73
CA CYS A 50 -15.94 -5.66 -10.36
C CYS A 50 -15.91 -6.19 -11.80
N ILE A 51 -16.39 -7.42 -12.03
CA ILE A 51 -16.48 -8.02 -13.37
C ILE A 51 -17.38 -7.18 -14.28
N GLY A 52 -18.52 -6.72 -13.76
CA GLY A 52 -19.45 -5.84 -14.47
C GLY A 52 -18.83 -4.50 -14.90
N LYS A 53 -17.74 -4.06 -14.26
CA LYS A 53 -16.93 -2.89 -14.67
C LYS A 53 -15.89 -3.23 -15.74
N GLY A 54 -15.91 -4.44 -16.30
CA GLY A 54 -15.00 -4.89 -17.36
C GLY A 54 -13.62 -5.34 -16.87
N LYS A 55 -13.51 -5.72 -15.60
CA LYS A 55 -12.26 -6.14 -14.95
C LYS A 55 -12.09 -7.65 -14.95
N THR A 56 -10.85 -8.12 -14.92
CA THR A 56 -10.52 -9.55 -15.06
C THR A 56 -10.74 -10.32 -13.76
N VAL A 57 -11.37 -11.50 -13.85
CA VAL A 57 -11.56 -12.43 -12.72
C VAL A 57 -10.24 -13.03 -12.28
N GLN A 58 -9.39 -13.37 -13.24
CA GLN A 58 -8.14 -14.08 -13.00
C GLN A 58 -7.24 -13.32 -12.05
N ASP A 59 -7.20 -11.99 -12.15
CA ASP A 59 -6.25 -11.17 -11.39
C ASP A 59 -6.90 -9.98 -10.68
N GLU A 60 -7.66 -9.11 -11.35
CA GLU A 60 -8.01 -7.82 -10.73
C GLU A 60 -9.18 -7.88 -9.72
N CYS A 61 -10.15 -8.78 -9.91
CA CYS A 61 -11.35 -8.85 -9.07
C CYS A 61 -11.17 -9.67 -7.78
N HIS A 62 -10.05 -9.45 -7.11
CA HIS A 62 -9.74 -10.00 -5.79
C HIS A 62 -9.32 -8.88 -4.83
N ASN A 63 -9.30 -9.19 -3.54
CA ASN A 63 -8.62 -8.34 -2.58
C ASN A 63 -7.12 -8.63 -2.60
N HIS A 64 -6.34 -7.70 -3.13
CA HIS A 64 -4.88 -7.77 -3.06
C HIS A 64 -4.42 -6.89 -1.91
N VAL A 65 -3.81 -7.49 -0.89
CA VAL A 65 -3.23 -6.72 0.21
C VAL A 65 -2.02 -5.94 -0.30
N ARG A 66 -2.05 -4.62 -0.14
CA ARG A 66 -1.05 -3.68 -0.67
C ARG A 66 -0.31 -2.91 0.40
N ALA A 67 -0.87 -2.77 1.60
CA ALA A 67 -0.20 -2.09 2.71
C ALA A 67 -0.32 -2.90 4.00
N LEU A 68 0.74 -2.91 4.80
CA LEU A 68 0.79 -3.50 6.13
C LEU A 68 1.48 -2.54 7.09
N HIS A 69 0.96 -2.43 8.31
CA HIS A 69 1.61 -1.69 9.39
C HIS A 69 1.31 -2.34 10.73
N LEU A 70 2.34 -2.44 11.56
CA LEU A 70 2.23 -3.03 12.88
C LEU A 70 2.45 -1.96 13.94
N ASN A 71 1.47 -1.81 14.83
CA ASN A 71 1.57 -0.96 16.01
C ASN A 71 1.28 -1.83 17.25
N GLY A 72 2.34 -2.18 17.97
CA GLY A 72 2.26 -3.10 19.12
C GLY A 72 1.78 -4.49 18.70
N SER A 73 0.57 -4.87 19.10
CA SER A 73 -0.07 -6.14 18.74
C SER A 73 -1.19 -6.00 17.70
N ARG A 74 -1.30 -4.82 17.07
CA ARG A 74 -2.33 -4.49 16.09
C ARG A 74 -1.72 -4.36 14.71
N LEU A 75 -2.02 -5.31 13.84
CA LEU A 75 -1.65 -5.26 12.43
C LEU A 75 -2.77 -4.56 11.65
N LEU A 76 -2.47 -3.45 11.00
CA LEU A 76 -3.33 -2.84 9.99
C LEU A 76 -2.96 -3.42 8.63
N ALA A 77 -3.93 -3.92 7.88
CA ALA A 77 -3.75 -4.28 6.49
C ALA A 77 -4.75 -3.51 5.61
N CYS A 78 -4.32 -3.09 4.43
CA CYS A 78 -5.17 -2.47 3.42
C CYS A 78 -5.03 -3.21 2.10
N GLY A 79 -6.14 -3.42 1.40
CA GLY A 79 -6.17 -4.12 0.13
C GLY A 79 -7.16 -3.53 -0.88
N THR A 80 -7.03 -3.97 -2.13
CA THR A 80 -7.77 -3.42 -3.28
C THR A 80 -9.28 -3.63 -3.23
N GLY A 81 -9.73 -4.66 -2.53
CA GLY A 81 -11.15 -5.03 -2.43
C GLY A 81 -11.87 -5.09 -3.76
N ALA A 82 -11.25 -5.67 -4.80
CA ALA A 82 -11.79 -5.72 -6.16
C ALA A 82 -12.25 -4.33 -6.67
N PHE A 83 -11.36 -3.35 -6.65
CA PHE A 83 -11.63 -1.94 -6.98
C PHE A 83 -12.54 -1.20 -6.00
N SER A 84 -12.72 -1.72 -4.80
CA SER A 84 -13.35 -1.06 -3.66
C SER A 84 -12.43 -1.20 -2.44
N PRO A 85 -11.39 -0.35 -2.30
CA PRO A 85 -10.38 -0.53 -1.28
C PRO A 85 -10.95 -0.62 0.13
N LEU A 86 -10.32 -1.45 0.95
CA LEU A 86 -10.65 -1.60 2.35
C LEU A 86 -9.38 -1.74 3.19
N CYS A 87 -9.46 -1.24 4.42
CA CYS A 87 -8.47 -1.43 5.46
C CYS A 87 -9.14 -2.09 6.67
N ALA A 88 -8.42 -2.98 7.33
CA ALA A 88 -8.88 -3.71 8.51
C ALA A 88 -7.74 -3.91 9.51
N HIS A 89 -8.11 -3.99 10.79
CA HIS A 89 -7.19 -4.36 11.85
C HIS A 89 -7.28 -5.86 12.16
N PHE A 90 -6.12 -6.45 12.42
CA PHE A 90 -5.93 -7.84 12.79
C PHE A 90 -5.14 -7.87 14.09
N SER A 91 -5.52 -8.77 15.00
CA SER A 91 -4.70 -9.08 16.16
C SER A 91 -3.45 -9.83 15.67
N SER A 92 -2.26 -9.35 16.04
CA SER A 92 -0.99 -9.97 15.64
C SER A 92 -0.46 -10.95 16.70
N ASN A 93 -1.28 -11.31 17.69
CA ASN A 93 -0.88 -12.20 18.78
C ASN A 93 -0.66 -13.63 18.27
N LEU A 94 0.34 -14.31 18.86
CA LEU A 94 0.71 -15.70 18.55
C LEU A 94 -0.47 -16.69 18.60
N PHE A 95 -1.47 -16.42 19.44
CA PHE A 95 -2.61 -17.31 19.71
C PHE A 95 -3.93 -16.83 19.10
N SER A 96 -3.99 -15.60 18.57
CA SER A 96 -5.21 -15.02 18.02
C SER A 96 -4.90 -14.12 16.82
N PHE A 97 -4.53 -14.74 15.70
CA PHE A 97 -4.48 -14.04 14.41
C PHE A 97 -5.91 -13.93 13.87
N THR A 98 -6.66 -12.94 14.37
CA THR A 98 -8.08 -12.76 14.08
C THR A 98 -8.39 -11.32 13.68
N PHE A 99 -9.44 -11.15 12.88
CA PHE A 99 -9.99 -9.85 12.57
C PHE A 99 -10.44 -9.13 13.86
N TYR A 100 -9.97 -7.90 14.05
CA TYR A 100 -10.21 -7.07 15.23
C TYR A 100 -10.88 -5.76 14.81
N GLY A 101 -12.16 -5.83 14.43
CA GLY A 101 -13.01 -4.66 14.26
C GLY A 101 -12.73 -3.77 13.03
N THR A 102 -13.43 -2.63 13.04
CA THR A 102 -13.81 -1.72 11.93
C THR A 102 -13.00 -1.82 10.64
N CYS A 103 -13.68 -2.28 9.58
CA CYS A 103 -13.28 -1.97 8.21
C CYS A 103 -13.54 -0.49 7.94
N TRP A 104 -12.62 0.16 7.24
CA TRP A 104 -12.88 1.45 6.62
C TRP A 104 -12.43 1.42 5.17
N GLU A 105 -13.10 2.20 4.33
CA GLU A 105 -12.89 2.23 2.89
C GLU A 105 -12.06 3.45 2.51
N PRO A 106 -10.73 3.31 2.33
CA PRO A 106 -9.95 4.39 1.73
C PRO A 106 -10.47 4.63 0.33
N ARG A 107 -11.02 5.83 0.07
CA ARG A 107 -11.45 6.22 -1.27
C ARG A 107 -10.33 6.18 -2.32
N VAL A 108 -9.08 6.16 -1.87
CA VAL A 108 -7.88 6.04 -2.71
C VAL A 108 -6.95 4.99 -2.09
N LEU A 109 -6.72 3.91 -2.82
CA LEU A 109 -5.67 2.93 -2.52
C LEU A 109 -5.04 2.47 -3.84
N CYS A 110 -3.85 1.91 -3.74
CA CYS A 110 -3.15 1.22 -4.81
C CYS A 110 -3.98 0.08 -5.41
N GLN A 111 -4.47 0.27 -6.64
CA GLN A 111 -5.21 -0.75 -7.38
C GLN A 111 -4.27 -1.65 -8.18
N VAL A 112 -4.69 -2.87 -8.49
CA VAL A 112 -3.97 -3.72 -9.47
C VAL A 112 -4.34 -3.22 -10.88
N PRO A 113 -3.39 -3.11 -11.84
CA PRO A 113 -1.95 -3.42 -11.78
C PRO A 113 -1.03 -2.23 -11.45
N VAL A 114 -1.57 -1.15 -10.87
CA VAL A 114 -0.84 0.11 -10.63
C VAL A 114 0.29 -0.08 -9.61
N HIS A 115 1.45 0.51 -9.89
CA HIS A 115 2.57 0.60 -8.96
C HIS A 115 2.33 1.69 -7.91
N CYS A 116 2.68 1.42 -6.67
CA CYS A 116 2.40 2.29 -5.53
C CYS A 116 3.34 1.98 -4.37
N CYS A 117 3.40 2.93 -3.44
CA CYS A 117 4.30 2.85 -2.28
C CYS A 117 3.58 3.34 -1.02
N PRO A 118 2.74 2.50 -0.38
CA PRO A 118 2.15 2.85 0.90
C PRO A 118 3.22 2.81 1.99
N LEU A 119 3.24 3.85 2.83
CA LEU A 119 4.11 3.95 3.99
C LEU A 119 3.29 4.44 5.17
N PHE A 120 3.44 3.79 6.32
CA PHE A 120 2.86 4.27 7.56
C PHE A 120 3.93 4.97 8.39
N ALA A 121 3.70 6.24 8.70
CA ALA A 121 4.58 7.08 9.51
C ALA A 121 3.73 8.00 10.39
N ASP A 122 4.09 8.14 11.67
CA ASP A 122 3.41 9.05 12.62
C ASP A 122 1.88 8.87 12.66
N ASN A 123 1.44 7.62 12.76
CA ASN A 123 0.02 7.21 12.73
C ASN A 123 -0.74 7.71 11.47
N SER A 124 -0.02 8.09 10.42
CA SER A 124 -0.57 8.51 9.14
C SER A 124 -0.17 7.54 8.04
N LEU A 125 -1.09 7.27 7.11
CA LEU A 125 -0.81 6.55 5.88
C LEU A 125 -0.41 7.53 4.79
N TYR A 126 0.81 7.43 4.30
CA TYR A 126 1.29 8.10 3.11
C TYR A 126 1.15 7.14 1.92
N LEU A 127 0.62 7.63 0.80
CA LEU A 127 0.39 6.82 -0.38
C LEU A 127 0.63 7.64 -1.64
N ALA A 128 1.58 7.19 -2.46
CA ALA A 128 1.74 7.70 -3.82
C ALA A 128 1.12 6.70 -4.80
N THR A 129 0.08 7.13 -5.52
CA THR A 129 -0.70 6.29 -6.44
C THR A 129 -1.53 7.16 -7.40
N SER A 130 -2.18 6.54 -8.38
CA SER A 130 -3.28 7.18 -9.10
C SER A 130 -4.58 7.19 -8.32
N LYS A 131 -5.32 8.30 -8.44
CA LYS A 131 -6.67 8.48 -7.90
C LYS A 131 -7.75 7.75 -8.70
N ASP A 132 -7.54 7.60 -10.00
CA ASP A 132 -8.55 7.09 -10.93
C ASP A 132 -8.25 5.67 -11.41
N PHE A 133 -9.30 4.96 -11.81
CA PHE A 133 -9.21 3.57 -12.30
C PHE A 133 -8.39 3.42 -13.59
N GLN A 134 -8.14 4.51 -14.31
CA GLN A 134 -7.35 4.53 -15.55
C GLN A 134 -5.88 4.88 -15.30
N ALA A 135 -5.46 5.07 -14.05
CA ALA A 135 -4.08 5.40 -13.67
C ALA A 135 -3.54 6.72 -14.27
N LYS A 136 -4.42 7.69 -14.58
CA LYS A 136 -4.05 8.97 -15.21
C LYS A 136 -3.86 10.11 -14.22
N GLN A 137 -4.51 10.07 -13.06
CA GLN A 137 -4.46 11.13 -12.06
C GLN A 137 -3.55 10.72 -10.89
N ASN A 138 -2.24 10.72 -11.13
CA ASN A 138 -1.23 10.39 -10.12
C ASN A 138 -1.02 11.53 -9.12
N SER A 139 -0.98 11.20 -7.83
CA SER A 139 -0.72 12.17 -6.76
C SER A 139 -0.15 11.49 -5.52
N ILE A 140 0.34 12.30 -4.59
CA ILE A 140 0.74 11.87 -3.26
C ILE A 140 -0.37 12.23 -2.27
N PHE A 141 -0.79 11.24 -1.48
CA PHE A 141 -1.87 11.33 -0.51
C PHE A 141 -1.36 11.05 0.90
N ARG A 142 -2.06 11.62 1.89
CA ARG A 142 -1.91 11.33 3.32
C ARG A 142 -3.28 11.09 3.93
N ALA A 143 -3.47 9.98 4.63
CA ALA A 143 -4.56 9.83 5.58
C ALA A 143 -4.02 9.94 7.00
N ASP A 144 -4.66 10.77 7.80
CA ASP A 144 -4.47 10.81 9.24
C ASP A 144 -5.41 9.78 9.93
N GLY A 145 -5.44 9.81 11.26
CA GLY A 145 -6.32 8.95 12.07
C GLY A 145 -7.82 9.13 11.82
N SER A 146 -8.26 10.09 10.99
CA SER A 146 -9.66 10.25 10.58
C SER A 146 -10.08 9.33 9.43
N HIS A 147 -9.15 8.51 8.91
CA HIS A 147 -9.38 7.59 7.79
C HIS A 147 -9.76 8.30 6.48
N ARG A 148 -9.48 9.61 6.37
CA ARG A 148 -9.73 10.42 5.17
C ARG A 148 -8.42 10.70 4.45
N MET A 149 -8.39 10.41 3.14
CA MET A 149 -7.24 10.69 2.29
C MET A 149 -7.25 12.16 1.86
N PHE A 150 -6.21 12.90 2.26
CA PHE A 150 -5.90 14.24 1.80
C PHE A 150 -4.86 14.17 0.68
N MET A 151 -5.11 14.88 -0.41
CA MET A 151 -4.12 15.06 -1.46
C MET A 151 -3.11 16.11 -0.99
N ILE A 152 -1.83 15.73 -0.92
CA ILE A 152 -0.75 16.64 -0.52
C ILE A 152 -0.32 17.49 -1.73
N GLU A 153 -0.20 16.87 -2.89
CA GLU A 153 0.28 17.51 -4.13
C GLU A 153 -0.83 17.56 -5.17
N LYS A 154 -1.13 18.77 -5.67
CA LYS A 154 -2.33 19.05 -6.49
C LYS A 154 -2.02 19.28 -7.98
N SER A 155 -0.75 19.34 -8.36
CA SER A 155 -0.34 19.88 -9.65
C SER A 155 0.17 18.81 -10.62
N ALA A 156 -0.45 18.76 -11.80
CA ALA A 156 0.05 17.99 -12.96
C ALA A 156 1.40 18.52 -13.49
N ALA A 157 1.85 19.70 -13.03
CA ALA A 157 3.19 20.22 -13.35
C ALA A 157 4.28 19.62 -12.45
N THR A 158 3.91 18.91 -11.38
CA THR A 158 4.86 18.34 -10.41
C THR A 158 5.15 16.86 -10.66
N LEU A 159 4.21 16.13 -11.29
CA LEU A 159 4.33 14.70 -11.59
C LEU A 159 3.85 14.42 -13.01
N ASN A 160 4.75 13.92 -13.87
CA ASN A 160 4.43 13.66 -15.28
C ASN A 160 4.53 12.16 -15.63
N ASP A 161 3.39 11.47 -15.64
CA ASP A 161 3.30 10.00 -15.81
C ASP A 161 4.25 9.23 -14.87
N PRO A 162 4.16 9.46 -13.54
CA PRO A 162 5.08 8.83 -12.61
C PRO A 162 4.82 7.33 -12.45
N THR A 163 5.89 6.57 -12.22
CA THR A 163 5.84 5.21 -11.71
C THR A 163 6.54 5.19 -10.35
N PHE A 164 5.74 5.06 -9.29
CA PHE A 164 6.23 5.02 -7.92
C PHE A 164 6.93 3.70 -7.61
N VAL A 165 8.05 3.78 -6.91
CA VAL A 165 8.94 2.64 -6.61
C VAL A 165 9.02 2.36 -5.12
N ALA A 166 9.31 3.38 -4.31
CA ALA A 166 9.39 3.25 -2.86
C ALA A 166 9.00 4.54 -2.13
N SER A 167 8.70 4.40 -0.85
CA SER A 167 8.55 5.51 0.09
C SER A 167 9.20 5.13 1.41
N GLU A 168 9.88 6.08 2.04
CA GLU A 168 10.67 5.82 3.26
C GLU A 168 10.66 7.05 4.16
N VAL A 169 10.69 6.80 5.47
CA VAL A 169 10.93 7.85 6.46
C VAL A 169 12.43 8.08 6.59
N VAL A 170 12.86 9.35 6.51
CA VAL A 170 14.23 9.70 6.88
C VAL A 170 14.19 10.58 8.13
N GLU A 171 14.79 10.05 9.20
CA GLU A 171 14.97 10.77 10.46
C GLU A 171 15.95 11.94 10.28
N PRO A 172 15.78 13.03 11.04
CA PRO A 172 16.68 14.17 10.95
C PRO A 172 18.09 13.81 11.42
N GLY A 173 19.09 14.24 10.66
CA GLY A 173 20.49 14.14 11.07
C GLY A 173 20.88 15.14 12.15
N GLU A 174 22.13 15.05 12.63
CA GLU A 174 22.68 15.90 13.70
C GLU A 174 22.62 17.41 13.42
N GLY A 175 22.48 17.81 12.15
CA GLY A 175 22.42 19.20 11.71
C GLY A 175 21.11 19.94 11.99
N GLY A 176 20.12 19.28 12.62
CA GLY A 176 18.83 19.89 12.93
C GLY A 176 17.92 19.97 11.70
N GLY A 177 16.81 19.24 11.74
CA GLY A 177 15.79 19.24 10.71
C GLY A 177 14.53 18.54 11.21
N GLY A 178 13.41 18.73 10.51
CA GLY A 178 12.22 17.91 10.71
C GLY A 178 12.41 16.50 10.14
N ARG A 179 11.61 15.56 10.63
CA ARG A 179 11.42 14.26 9.98
C ARG A 179 10.68 14.47 8.65
N HIS A 180 11.09 13.77 7.61
CA HIS A 180 10.46 13.88 6.29
C HIS A 180 10.14 12.49 5.73
N VAL A 181 9.08 12.42 4.92
CA VAL A 181 8.77 11.24 4.11
C VAL A 181 9.27 11.48 2.70
N TYR A 182 10.08 10.56 2.20
CA TYR A 182 10.63 10.57 0.85
C TYR A 182 9.86 9.61 -0.05
N PHE A 183 9.65 10.02 -1.30
CA PHE A 183 9.03 9.21 -2.35
C PHE A 183 9.99 9.09 -3.53
N PHE A 184 10.23 7.87 -3.97
CA PHE A 184 11.11 7.53 -5.08
C PHE A 184 10.26 7.06 -6.26
N PHE A 185 10.48 7.68 -7.42
CA PHE A 185 9.70 7.38 -8.61
C PHE A 185 10.49 7.68 -9.89
N THR A 186 9.99 7.18 -11.01
CA THR A 186 10.43 7.62 -12.33
C THR A 186 9.32 8.37 -13.02
N GLU A 187 9.63 9.38 -13.82
CA GLU A 187 8.63 10.14 -14.57
C GLU A 187 9.17 10.56 -15.94
N THR A 188 8.31 11.08 -16.81
CA THR A 188 8.71 11.64 -18.10
C THR A 188 9.24 13.06 -17.89
N ALA A 189 10.51 13.28 -18.21
CA ALA A 189 11.17 14.58 -18.01
C ALA A 189 10.56 15.66 -18.90
N MET A 190 10.26 16.83 -18.31
CA MET A 190 9.72 18.00 -19.02
C MET A 190 10.73 19.13 -19.18
N GLU A 191 11.86 19.06 -18.46
CA GLU A 191 12.92 20.08 -18.46
C GLU A 191 13.85 20.00 -19.68
N TYR A 192 13.74 18.94 -20.48
CA TYR A 192 14.57 18.73 -21.66
C TYR A 192 13.77 18.88 -22.95
N ASP A 193 14.27 19.72 -23.85
CA ASP A 193 13.71 19.89 -25.20
C ASP A 193 14.36 18.89 -26.18
N TYR A 194 14.02 17.61 -26.00
CA TYR A 194 14.41 16.54 -26.91
C TYR A 194 13.23 16.10 -27.77
N ILE A 195 13.52 15.55 -28.96
CA ILE A 195 12.52 14.93 -29.85
C ILE A 195 11.73 13.84 -29.10
N PHE A 196 12.37 13.12 -28.19
CA PHE A 196 11.76 12.15 -27.29
C PHE A 196 12.05 12.53 -25.85
N GLN A 197 11.00 12.70 -25.03
CA GLN A 197 11.17 12.99 -23.61
C GLN A 197 11.66 11.74 -22.88
N PRO A 198 12.84 11.77 -22.23
CA PRO A 198 13.37 10.61 -21.52
C PRO A 198 12.64 10.36 -20.20
N ARG A 199 12.67 9.11 -19.72
CA ARG A 199 12.29 8.79 -18.34
C ARG A 199 13.46 9.07 -17.40
N VAL A 200 13.20 9.77 -16.31
CA VAL A 200 14.20 10.14 -15.29
C VAL A 200 13.80 9.65 -13.91
N ALA A 201 14.78 9.35 -13.06
CA ALA A 201 14.55 9.05 -11.66
C ALA A 201 14.42 10.35 -10.85
N ARG A 202 13.47 10.39 -9.91
CA ARG A 202 13.19 11.53 -9.04
C ARG A 202 13.05 11.07 -7.59
N VAL A 203 13.33 12.00 -6.70
CA VAL A 203 13.00 11.90 -5.29
C VAL A 203 12.23 13.16 -4.88
N ALA A 204 11.09 12.97 -4.22
CA ALA A 204 10.32 14.05 -3.61
C ALA A 204 10.29 13.86 -2.10
N ARG A 205 10.17 14.95 -1.33
CA ARG A 205 9.98 14.90 0.11
C ARG A 205 8.75 15.69 0.54
N VAL A 206 8.09 15.23 1.59
CA VAL A 206 7.01 15.95 2.29
C VAL A 206 7.32 16.02 3.78
N CYS A 207 6.82 17.07 4.43
CA CYS A 207 6.86 17.23 5.89
C CYS A 207 5.70 16.50 6.58
#